data_AF-A0A318CWE2-F1
#
_entry.id   AF-A0A318CWE2-F1
#
_cell.length_a   1.000
_cell.length_b   1.000
_cell.length_c   1.000
_cell.angle_alpha   90.00
_cell.angle_beta   90.00
_cell.angle_gamma   90.00
#
_symmetry.space_group_name_H-M   'P 1'
#
loop_
_entity.id
_entity.type
_entity.pdbx_description
1 polymer ?
#
loop_
_entity_poly.entity_id
_entity_poly.type
_entity_poly.pdbx_seq_one_letter_code
_entity_poly.pdbx_strand_id
1 'polypeptide(L)'
;MATQMIVRINPELKNKVNSLAKAEGKNVSEVVRELLEDYVRDRDIGSYIDDLWERIGGKMKSRGHTPKAIQRVIREVRNKK
;
A
#
# COMPACT_ATOMS: atom_id res chain seq x y z
N MET A 1 -2.36 11.10 -6.40
CA MET A 1 -1.84 12.40 -5.93
C MET A 1 -1.44 12.21 -4.48
N ALA A 2 -0.23 12.62 -4.08
CA ALA A 2 0.18 12.49 -2.68
C ALA A 2 -0.37 13.70 -1.91
N THR A 3 -1.20 13.45 -0.91
CA THR A 3 -1.72 14.49 0.00
C THR A 3 -0.71 14.70 1.13
N GLN A 4 -0.38 15.95 1.44
CA GLN A 4 0.60 16.27 2.49
C GLN A 4 -0.09 16.34 3.86
N MET A 5 0.52 15.72 4.87
CA MET A 5 0.08 15.78 6.27
C MET A 5 1.16 16.44 7.13
N ILE A 6 0.79 17.41 7.96
CA ILE A 6 1.69 18.08 8.91
C ILE A 6 1.28 17.67 10.32
N VAL A 7 2.21 17.03 11.06
CA VAL A 7 1.97 16.57 12.43
C VAL A 7 2.91 17.28 13.37
N ARG A 8 2.36 17.89 14.42
CA ARG A 8 3.15 18.46 15.52
C ARG A 8 3.47 17.38 16.52
N ILE A 9 4.76 17.15 16.77
CA ILE A 9 5.25 16.17 17.74
C ILE A 9 6.28 16.82 18.66
N ASN A 10 6.48 16.24 19.84
CA ASN A 10 7.53 16.66 20.76
C ASN A 10 8.91 16.55 20.07
N PRO A 11 9.80 17.56 20.18
CA PRO A 11 11.16 17.53 19.63
C PRO A 11 11.98 16.28 20.02
N GLU A 12 11.84 15.78 21.25
CA GLU A 12 12.53 14.58 21.71
C GLU A 12 12.06 13.33 20.95
N LEU A 13 10.75 13.23 20.72
CA LEU A 13 10.18 12.14 19.95
C LEU A 13 10.66 12.18 18.50
N LYS A 14 10.71 13.38 17.90
CA LYS A 14 11.23 13.58 16.54
C LYS A 14 12.67 13.06 16.42
N ASN A 15 13.52 13.37 17.40
CA ASN A 15 14.92 12.95 17.40
C ASN A 15 15.05 11.42 17.53
N LYS A 16 14.30 10.81 18.46
CA LYS A 16 14.30 9.34 18.63
C LYS A 16 13.84 8.61 17.38
N VAL A 17 12.71 9.03 16.79
CA VAL A 17 12.17 8.42 15.57
C VAL A 17 13.14 8.57 14.41
N ASN A 18 13.78 9.74 14.26
CA ASN A 18 14.76 9.94 13.20
C ASN A 18 15.99 9.02 13.35
N SER A 19 16.49 8.81 14.57
CA SER A 19 17.60 7.88 14.81
C SER A 19 17.22 6.43 14.53
N LEU A 20 16.03 6.00 14.96
CA LEU A 20 15.53 4.64 14.73
C LEU A 20 15.26 4.38 13.24
N ALA A 21 14.58 5.31 12.56
CA ALA A 21 14.30 5.20 11.13
C ALA A 21 15.61 5.06 10.32
N LYS A 22 16.63 5.86 10.64
CA LYS A 22 17.95 5.75 9.99
C LYS A 22 18.63 4.40 10.25
N ALA A 23 18.51 3.84 11.44
CA ALA A 23 19.05 2.51 11.75
C ALA A 23 18.38 1.41 10.91
N GLU A 24 17.12 1.59 10.56
CA GLU A 24 16.35 0.71 9.67
C GLU A 24 16.51 1.03 8.17
N GLY A 25 17.31 2.05 7.81
CA GLY A 25 17.46 2.51 6.43
C GLY A 25 16.23 3.23 5.86
N LYS A 26 15.28 3.61 6.70
CA LYS A 26 14.04 4.31 6.35
C LYS A 26 14.13 5.80 6.67
N ASN A 27 13.31 6.60 5.99
CA ASN A 27 13.06 7.97 6.41
C ASN A 27 11.84 8.07 7.35
N VAL A 28 11.74 9.15 8.10
CA VAL A 28 10.64 9.37 9.07
C VAL A 28 9.27 9.35 8.39
N SER A 29 9.15 9.84 7.15
CA SER A 29 7.90 9.84 6.41
C SER A 29 7.45 8.44 5.98
N GLU A 30 8.39 7.53 5.70
CA GLU A 30 8.11 6.11 5.43
C GLU A 30 7.60 5.43 6.68
N VAL A 31 8.26 5.62 7.82
CA VAL A 31 7.81 5.06 9.10
C VAL A 31 6.40 5.54 9.47
N VAL A 32 6.12 6.85 9.33
CA VAL A 32 4.78 7.40 9.61
C VAL A 32 3.74 6.84 8.63
N ARG A 33 4.10 6.66 7.35
CA ARG A 33 3.19 6.07 6.37
C ARG A 33 2.85 4.63 6.72
N GLU A 34 3.86 3.80 7.01
CA GLU A 34 3.68 2.41 7.38
C GLU A 34 2.81 2.27 8.64
N LEU A 35 3.06 3.09 9.67
CA LEU A 35 2.24 3.09 10.90
C LEU A 35 0.77 3.42 10.64
N LEU A 36 0.49 4.35 9.72
CA LEU A 36 -0.88 4.69 9.34
C LEU A 36 -1.53 3.60 8.49
N GLU A 37 -0.77 3.00 7.57
CA GLU A 37 -1.25 1.86 6.77
C GLU A 37 -1.59 0.67 7.67
N ASP A 38 -0.72 0.33 8.63
CA ASP A 38 -0.96 -0.72 9.62
C ASP A 38 -2.18 -0.39 10.50
N TYR A 39 -2.30 0.84 10.98
CA TYR A 39 -3.44 1.27 11.80
C TYR A 39 -4.79 1.12 11.09
N VAL A 40 -4.84 1.44 9.79
CA VAL A 40 -6.06 1.24 8.97
C VAL A 40 -6.29 -0.24 8.72
N ARG A 41 -5.25 -0.98 8.32
CA ARG A 41 -5.34 -2.42 8.05
C ARG A 41 -5.89 -3.20 9.25
N ASP A 42 -5.41 -2.88 10.45
CA ASP A 42 -5.77 -3.63 11.65
C ASP A 42 -7.19 -3.32 12.15
N ARG A 43 -7.76 -2.16 11.76
CA ARG A 43 -9.08 -1.69 12.22
C ARG A 43 -10.19 -1.84 11.20
N ASP A 44 -9.84 -1.76 9.92
CA ASP A 44 -10.77 -1.89 8.81
C ASP A 44 -10.10 -2.65 7.65
N ILE A 45 -9.83 -3.93 7.91
CA ILE A 45 -9.18 -4.81 6.94
C ILE A 45 -10.06 -5.01 5.70
N GLY A 46 -11.39 -4.94 5.84
CA GLY A 46 -12.33 -5.08 4.73
C GLY A 46 -12.14 -3.97 3.70
N SER A 47 -12.30 -2.72 4.14
CA SER A 47 -12.13 -1.56 3.25
C SER A 47 -10.71 -1.46 2.70
N TYR A 48 -9.68 -1.79 3.50
CA TYR A 48 -8.30 -1.82 3.02
C TYR A 48 -8.08 -2.80 1.86
N ILE A 49 -8.64 -4.01 1.96
CA ILE A 49 -8.53 -5.03 0.90
C ILE A 49 -9.31 -4.60 -0.34
N ASP A 50 -10.50 -4.01 -0.17
CA ASP A 50 -11.30 -3.50 -1.29
C ASP A 50 -10.56 -2.38 -2.04
N ASP A 51 -10.01 -1.40 -1.32
CA ASP A 51 -9.20 -0.32 -1.91
C ASP A 51 -7.96 -0.85 -2.64
N LEU A 52 -7.30 -1.87 -2.09
CA LEU A 52 -6.17 -2.53 -2.73
C LEU A 52 -6.59 -3.18 -4.04
N TRP A 53 -7.71 -3.91 -4.04
CA TRP A 53 -8.26 -4.53 -5.26
C TRP A 53 -8.67 -3.50 -6.30
N GLU A 54 -9.26 -2.37 -5.90
CA GLU A 54 -9.58 -1.27 -6.81
C GLU A 54 -8.33 -0.69 -7.47
N ARG A 55 -7.26 -0.44 -6.69
CA ARG A 55 -5.99 0.08 -7.22
C ARG A 55 -5.34 -0.90 -8.19
N ILE A 56 -5.32 -2.19 -7.87
CA ILE A 56 -4.78 -3.23 -8.75
C ILE A 56 -5.62 -3.31 -10.02
N GLY A 57 -6.94 -3.39 -9.89
CA GLY A 57 -7.87 -3.44 -11.01
C GLY A 57 -7.74 -2.22 -11.93
N GLY A 58 -7.59 -1.03 -11.37
CA GLY A 58 -7.33 0.21 -12.10
C GLY A 58 -6.05 0.15 -12.93
N LYS A 59 -4.94 -0.31 -12.34
CA LYS A 59 -3.65 -0.51 -13.05
C LYS A 59 -3.74 -1.57 -14.14
N MET A 60 -4.51 -2.63 -13.93
CA MET A 60 -4.72 -3.66 -14.94
C MET A 60 -5.51 -3.11 -16.14
N LYS A 61 -6.59 -2.38 -15.87
CA LYS A 61 -7.38 -1.70 -16.90
C LYS A 61 -6.53 -0.70 -17.70
N SER A 62 -5.71 0.12 -17.03
CA SER A 62 -4.85 1.10 -17.71
C SER A 62 -3.78 0.45 -18.59
N ARG A 63 -3.40 -0.81 -18.30
CA ARG A 63 -2.49 -1.63 -19.13
C ARG A 63 -3.20 -2.40 -20.23
N GLY A 64 -4.51 -2.17 -20.44
CA GLY A 64 -5.30 -2.80 -21.48
C GLY A 64 -5.74 -4.23 -21.15
N HIS A 65 -5.56 -4.70 -19.92
CA HIS A 65 -6.09 -6.00 -19.51
C HIS A 65 -7.60 -5.91 -19.36
N THR A 66 -8.31 -6.78 -20.09
CA THR A 66 -9.77 -6.87 -20.08
C THR A 66 -10.23 -8.11 -19.33
N PRO A 67 -11.50 -8.17 -18.88
CA PRO A 67 -12.07 -9.39 -18.29
C PRO A 67 -11.93 -10.63 -19.21
N LYS A 68 -11.98 -10.43 -20.53
CA LYS A 68 -11.74 -11.50 -21.51
C LYS A 68 -10.32 -12.06 -21.45
N ALA A 69 -9.32 -11.20 -21.22
CA ALA A 69 -7.94 -11.62 -21.00
C ALA A 69 -7.81 -12.47 -19.73
N ILE A 70 -8.54 -12.13 -18.66
CA ILE A 70 -8.54 -12.91 -17.41
C ILE A 70 -9.10 -14.32 -17.65
N GLN A 71 -10.26 -14.44 -18.31
CA GLN A 71 -10.84 -15.75 -18.61
C GLN A 71 -9.93 -16.61 -19.50
N ARG A 72 -9.27 -15.99 -20.48
CA ARG A 72 -8.29 -16.65 -21.33
C ARG A 72 -7.12 -17.20 -20.52
N VAL A 73 -6.51 -16.37 -19.66
CA VAL A 73 -5.39 -16.78 -18.81
C VAL A 73 -5.79 -17.89 -17.83
N ILE A 74 -6.97 -17.81 -17.20
CA ILE A 74 -7.48 -18.87 -16.31
C ILE A 74 -7.59 -20.20 -17.07
N ARG A 75 -8.11 -20.17 -18.29
CA ARG A 75 -8.24 -21.37 -19.14
C ARG A 75 -6.87 -21.93 -19.52
N GLU A 76 -5.95 -21.08 -19.95
CA GLU A 76 -4.58 -21.48 -20.32
C GLU A 76 -3.83 -22.13 -19.15
N VAL A 77 -3.95 -21.59 -17.92
CA VAL A 77 -3.33 -22.17 -16.72
C VAL A 77 -3.98 -23.49 -16.33
N ARG A 78 -5.31 -23.62 -16.39
CA ARG A 78 -6.02 -24.86 -16.05
C ARG A 78 -5.73 -25.99 -17.04
N ASN A 79 -5.52 -25.67 -18.31
CA ASN A 79 -5.22 -26.63 -19.39
C ASN A 79 -3.72 -26.97 -19.49
N LYS A 80 -2.84 -26.36 -18.68
CA LYS A 80 -1.42 -26.68 -18.60
C LYS A 80 -1.09 -27.85 -17.65
N LYS A 81 -2.12 -28.52 -17.13
CA LYS A 81 -2.00 -29.78 -16.39
C LYS A 81 -2.12 -30.96 -17.33
#